data_AF-A0A455U238-F1
#
_entry.id   AF-A0A455U238-F1
#
_cell.length_a   1.000
_cell.length_b   1.000
_cell.length_c   1.000
_cell.angle_alpha   90.00
_cell.angle_beta   90.00
_cell.angle_gamma   90.00
#
_symmetry.space_group_name_H-M   'P 1'
#
loop_
_entity.id
_entity.type
_entity.pdbx_description
1 polymer ?
#
loop_
_entity_poly.entity_id
_entity_poly.type
_entity_poly.pdbx_seq_one_letter_code
_entity_poly.pdbx_strand_id
1 'polypeptide(L)' 'MALIDNNLYVANQDAVVRFDYEEGQTEASGPPEEVTQLPSEINHHWTKAMTASADGRFLL' A
#
# COMPACT_ATOMS: atom_id res chain seq x y z
N MET A 1 -3.11 -4.47 -2.70
CA MET A 1 -3.49 -3.31 -1.86
C MET A 1 -4.38 -3.81 -0.73
N ALA A 2 -4.37 -3.12 0.41
CA ALA A 2 -5.18 -3.48 1.57
C ALA A 2 -5.67 -2.21 2.29
N LEU A 3 -6.91 -2.22 2.77
CA LEU A 3 -7.46 -1.19 3.63
C LEU A 3 -7.51 -1.74 5.07
N ILE A 4 -6.83 -1.07 6.00
CA ILE A 4 -6.78 -1.43 7.41
C ILE A 4 -7.11 -0.17 8.20
N ASP A 5 -8.22 -0.20 8.94
CA ASP A 5 -8.82 0.99 9.55
C ASP A 5 -8.99 2.12 8.51
N ASN A 6 -8.41 3.30 8.77
CA ASN A 6 -8.41 4.45 7.87
C ASN A 6 -7.13 4.58 7.04
N ASN A 7 -6.37 3.49 6.84
CA ASN A 7 -5.13 3.51 6.09
C ASN A 7 -5.22 2.61 4.85
N LEU A 8 -4.99 3.18 3.67
CA LEU A 8 -4.89 2.45 2.42
C LEU A 8 -3.41 2.13 2.11
N TYR A 9 -3.07 0.85 2.13
CA TYR A 9 -1.74 0.34 1.80
C TYR A 9 -1.64 -0.09 0.35
N VAL A 10 -0.65 0.43 -0.37
CA VAL A 10 -0.37 0.13 -1.79
C VAL A 10 1.03 -0.44 -1.92
N ALA A 11 1.14 -1.60 -2.56
CA ALA A 11 2.42 -2.23 -2.88
C ALA A 11 2.84 -1.84 -4.30
N ASN A 12 3.68 -0.82 -4.38
CA ASN A 12 4.36 -0.43 -5.61
C ASN A 12 5.42 -1.48 -5.98
N GLN A 13 6.11 -1.26 -7.10
CA GLN A 13 7.20 -2.13 -7.52
C GLN A 13 8.35 -2.17 -6.49
N ASP A 14 8.64 -1.02 -5.87
CA ASP A 14 9.84 -0.72 -5.09
C ASP A 14 9.59 -0.44 -3.62
N ALA A 15 8.33 -0.22 -3.23
CA ALA A 15 7.96 0.06 -1.84
C ALA A 15 6.52 -0.33 -1.53
N VAL A 16 6.25 -0.53 -0.25
CA VAL A 16 4.91 -0.41 0.30
C VAL A 16 4.75 1.02 0.81
N VAL A 17 3.67 1.66 0.41
CA VAL A 17 3.29 3.00 0.87
C VAL A 17 1.91 2.98 1.51
N ARG A 18 1.63 3.95 2.39
CA ARG A 18 0.30 4.19 2.95
C ARG A 18 -0.23 5.57 2.59
N PHE A 19 -1.55 5.65 2.50
CA PHE A 19 -2.31 6.89 2.41
C PHE A 19 -3.35 6.93 3.53
N ASP A 20 -3.60 8.12 4.07
CA ASP A 20 -4.81 8.35 4.85
C ASP A 20 -6.04 8.17 3.96
N TYR A 21 -7.07 7.54 4.49
CA TYR A 21 -8.30 7.21 3.78
C TYR A 21 -9.55 7.55 4.59
N GLU A 22 -10.45 8.28 3.97
CA GLU A 22 -11.82 8.48 4.42
C GLU A 22 -12.82 7.75 3.51
N GLU A 23 -13.91 7.22 4.09
CA GLU A 23 -14.91 6.49 3.31
C GLU A 23 -15.49 7.38 2.20
N GLY A 24 -15.50 6.85 0.97
CA GLY A 24 -15.96 7.58 -0.21
C GLY A 24 -14.91 8.50 -0.84
N GLN A 25 -13.71 8.61 -0.27
CA GLN A 25 -12.60 9.31 -0.91
C GLN A 25 -12.20 8.63 -2.23
N THR A 26 -12.19 9.39 -3.31
CA THR A 26 -11.82 8.91 -4.66
C THR A 26 -10.48 9.44 -5.16
N GLU A 27 -9.85 10.34 -4.41
CA GLU A 27 -8.55 10.95 -4.71
C GLU A 27 -7.74 11.12 -3.43
N ALA A 28 -6.44 10.83 -3.49
CA ALA A 28 -5.55 11.00 -2.34
C ALA A 28 -5.44 12.50 -1.98
N SER A 29 -5.60 12.81 -0.69
CA SER A 29 -5.55 14.19 -0.17
C SER A 29 -4.12 14.75 -0.07
N GLY A 30 -3.10 13.89 -0.23
CA GLY A 30 -1.70 14.25 -0.08
C GLY A 30 -0.75 13.15 -0.57
N PRO A 31 0.57 13.39 -0.44
CA PRO A 31 1.57 12.39 -0.79
C PRO A 31 1.49 11.17 0.13
N PRO A 32 1.90 9.98 -0.35
CA PRO A 32 1.99 8.80 0.50
C PRO A 32 3.10 8.90 1.54
N GLU A 33 2.98 8.09 2.59
CA GLU A 33 4.09 7.76 3.49
C GLU A 33 4.68 6.39 3.12
N GLU A 34 6.01 6.31 3.02
CA GLU A 34 6.71 5.05 2.81
C GLU A 34 6.69 4.20 4.08
N VAL A 35 6.24 2.96 3.95
CA VAL A 35 6.20 1.97 5.04
C VAL A 35 7.46 1.12 5.04
N THR A 36 7.84 0.60 3.86
CA THR A 36 9.08 -0.15 3.68
C THR A 36 9.45 -0.22 2.21
N GLN A 37 10.76 -0.31 1.95
CA GLN A 37 11.28 -0.63 0.62
C GLN A 37 11.10 -2.11 0.31
N LEU A 38 10.97 -2.41 -0.97
CA LEU A 38 10.87 -3.74 -1.55
C LEU A 38 12.01 -3.94 -2.55
N PRO A 39 12.48 -5.18 -2.74
CA PRO A 39 13.37 -5.49 -3.86
C PRO A 39 12.71 -5.11 -5.19
N SER A 40 13.41 -4.27 -5.95
CA SER A 40 12.97 -3.75 -7.25
C SER A 40 14.03 -4.01 -8.30
N GLU A 41 13.58 -4.45 -9.47
CA GLU A 41 14.37 -4.69 -10.68
C GLU A 41 13.49 -4.32 -11.88
N ILE A 42 14.08 -3.98 -13.02
CA ILE A 42 13.31 -3.75 -14.26
C ILE A 42 12.65 -5.07 -14.67
N ASN A 43 11.36 -5.22 -14.34
CA ASN A 43 10.62 -6.48 -14.52
C ASN A 43 9.25 -6.30 -15.18
N HIS A 44 8.96 -5.12 -15.75
CA HIS A 44 7.69 -4.81 -16.42
C HIS A 44 6.43 -4.93 -15.53
N HIS A 45 6.58 -5.10 -14.22
CA HIS A 45 5.47 -5.07 -13.26
C HIS A 45 5.43 -3.72 -12.54
N TRP A 46 4.25 -3.11 -12.49
CA TRP A 46 4.06 -1.81 -11.82
C TRP A 46 3.62 -1.94 -10.35
N THR A 47 3.06 -3.09 -9.97
CA THR A 47 2.56 -3.35 -8.61
C THR A 47 2.84 -4.79 -8.20
N LYS A 48 2.89 -5.04 -6.88
CA LYS A 48 2.93 -6.39 -6.31
C LYS A 48 1.59 -6.73 -5.67
N ALA A 49 1.22 -8.02 -5.72
CA ALA A 49 0.09 -8.51 -4.94
C ALA A 49 0.42 -8.40 -3.44
N MET A 50 -0.58 -8.03 -2.65
CA MET A 50 -0.43 -7.87 -1.20
C MET A 50 -1.79 -8.03 -0.54
N THR A 51 -1.84 -8.75 0.58
CA THR A 51 -3.02 -8.89 1.46
C THR A 51 -2.68 -8.56 2.91
N ALA A 52 -3.66 -8.08 3.68
CA ALA A 52 -3.52 -7.96 5.13
C ALA A 52 -3.76 -9.31 5.82
N SER A 53 -3.08 -9.54 6.95
CA SER A 53 -3.47 -10.58 7.90
C SER A 53 -4.82 -10.25 8.54
N ALA A 54 -5.50 -11.27 9.08
CA ALA A 54 -6.82 -11.10 9.69
C ALA A 54 -6.84 -10.11 10.88
N ASP A 55 -5.71 -9.97 11.56
CA ASP A 55 -5.50 -9.05 12.68
C ASP A 55 -4.85 -7.72 12.25
N GLY A 56 -4.64 -7.50 10.95
CA GLY A 56 -4.05 -6.27 10.40
C GLY A 56 -2.57 -6.04 10.75
N ARG A 57 -1.91 -6.97 11.44
CA ARG A 57 -0.51 -6.78 11.89
C ARG A 57 0.52 -7.01 10.80
N PHE A 58 0.17 -7.75 9.76
CA PHE A 58 1.09 -8.11 8.68
C PHE A 58 0.49 -7.81 7.32
N LEU A 59 1.39 -7.47 6.39
CA LEU A 59 1.15 -7.43 4.96
C LEU A 59 1.92 -8.60 4.35
N LEU A 60 1.21 -9.45 3.62
CA LEU A 60 1.71 -10.69 2.99
C LEU A 60 1.73 -10.57 1.48
#